data_AF-A0AAW0L776-F1
#
_entry.id   AF-A0AAW0L776-F1
#
_cell.length_a   1.000
_cell.length_b   1.000
_cell.length_c   1.000
_cell.angle_alpha   90.00
_cell.angle_beta   90.00
_cell.angle_gamma   90.00
#
_symmetry.space_group_name_H-M   'P 1'
#
loop_
_entity.id
_entity.type
_entity.pdbx_description
1 polymer ?
#
loop_
_entity_poly.entity_id
_entity_poly.type
_entity_poly.pdbx_seq_one_letter_code
_entity_poly.pdbx_strand_id
1 'polypeptide(L)'
;MKTQDRTFSQLIARTGMGWDPISNTDTGIVSVDEAVETVLFIVGHNADYQLTANRFQHSLETIQRQFRRALRAIHALGCLIIRPDADATELPHSLRGNEKYYPWFEFLDKLAL
;
A
#
# COMPACT_ATOMS: atom_id res chain seq x y z
N MET A 1 -13.89 17.46 -18.59
CA MET A 1 -13.00 16.65 -19.45
C MET A 1 -11.69 16.45 -18.68
N LYS A 2 -11.58 15.39 -17.87
CA LYS A 2 -10.40 15.14 -17.02
C LYS A 2 -9.49 14.16 -17.75
N THR A 3 -8.33 14.63 -18.16
CA THR A 3 -7.28 13.84 -18.82
C THR A 3 -6.74 12.84 -17.80
N GLN A 4 -7.14 11.58 -17.93
CA GLN A 4 -6.57 10.49 -17.15
C GLN A 4 -5.15 10.23 -17.66
N ASP A 5 -4.17 10.30 -16.77
CA ASP A 5 -2.76 10.08 -17.12
C ASP A 5 -2.56 8.67 -17.68
N ARG A 6 -2.40 8.62 -19.01
CA ARG A 6 -2.25 7.41 -19.82
C ARG A 6 -1.12 6.49 -19.33
N THR A 7 -0.18 7.02 -18.57
CA THR A 7 1.01 6.35 -18.03
C THR A 7 0.66 5.35 -16.92
N PHE A 8 -0.28 5.65 -16.03
CA PHE A 8 -0.60 4.78 -14.90
C PHE A 8 -1.39 3.53 -15.35
N SER A 9 -2.35 3.72 -16.26
CA SER A 9 -3.12 2.63 -16.86
C SER A 9 -2.24 1.64 -17.63
N GLN A 10 -1.20 2.13 -18.33
CA GLN A 10 -0.24 1.28 -19.04
C GLN A 10 0.66 0.47 -18.10
N LEU A 11 1.01 1.02 -16.93
CA LEU A 11 1.79 0.32 -15.91
C LEU A 11 1.02 -0.87 -15.34
N ILE A 12 -0.29 -0.70 -15.10
CA ILE A 12 -1.17 -1.74 -14.55
C ILE A 12 -1.40 -2.87 -15.56
N ALA A 13 -1.64 -2.55 -16.83
CA ALA A 13 -1.85 -3.56 -17.88
C ALA A 13 -0.66 -4.52 -18.05
N ARG A 14 0.57 -4.06 -17.75
CA ARG A 14 1.80 -4.87 -17.84
C ARG A 14 1.99 -5.87 -16.70
N THR A 15 1.23 -5.78 -15.62
CA THR A 15 1.40 -6.66 -14.44
C THR A 15 0.68 -8.00 -14.54
N GLY A 16 -0.15 -8.24 -15.56
CA GLY A 16 -0.86 -9.53 -15.76
C GLY A 16 -1.91 -9.86 -14.70
N MET A 17 -2.23 -8.94 -13.80
CA MET A 17 -3.07 -9.16 -12.61
C MET A 17 -4.59 -9.23 -12.87
N GLY A 18 -5.04 -9.27 -14.13
CA GLY A 18 -6.47 -9.39 -14.48
C GLY A 18 -7.34 -8.22 -14.06
N TRP A 19 -6.76 -7.05 -13.77
CA TRP A 19 -7.50 -5.84 -13.42
C TRP A 19 -8.00 -5.15 -14.69
N ASP A 20 -9.31 -5.20 -14.92
CA ASP A 20 -9.96 -4.30 -15.85
C ASP A 20 -10.11 -2.90 -15.20
N PRO A 21 -9.83 -1.81 -15.91
CA PRO A 21 -10.05 -0.47 -15.37
C PRO A 21 -11.50 0.01 -15.51
N ILE A 22 -12.33 -0.70 -16.29
CA ILE A 22 -13.61 -0.20 -16.82
C ILE A 22 -14.83 -0.85 -16.13
N SER A 23 -14.79 -2.12 -15.69
CA SER A 23 -15.88 -2.76 -14.93
C SER A 23 -15.99 -2.26 -13.49
N ASN A 24 -15.03 -1.45 -13.02
CA ASN A 24 -14.99 -0.90 -11.67
C ASN A 24 -15.39 0.59 -11.60
N THR A 25 -16.10 1.10 -12.61
CA THR A 25 -16.47 2.53 -12.70
C THR A 25 -17.86 2.86 -12.20
N ASP A 26 -18.64 1.91 -11.67
CA ASP A 26 -19.98 2.21 -11.15
C ASP A 26 -19.99 2.42 -9.62
N THR A 27 -19.20 3.40 -9.19
CA THR A 27 -19.34 4.19 -7.96
C THR A 27 -18.26 5.27 -8.07
N GLY A 28 -18.64 6.54 -7.92
CA GLY A 28 -17.87 7.72 -8.32
C GLY A 28 -16.36 7.64 -8.06
N ILE A 29 -15.58 8.24 -8.97
CA ILE A 29 -14.12 8.31 -8.94
C ILE A 29 -13.66 8.83 -7.57
N VAL A 30 -13.31 7.93 -6.64
CA VAL A 30 -12.73 8.28 -5.34
C VAL A 30 -11.32 8.79 -5.58
N SER A 31 -11.00 9.98 -5.08
CA SER A 31 -9.69 10.59 -5.29
C SER A 31 -8.59 9.81 -4.55
N VAL A 32 -7.33 10.02 -4.96
CA VAL A 32 -6.19 9.44 -4.24
C VAL A 32 -6.12 10.00 -2.82
N ASP A 33 -6.40 11.30 -2.65
CA ASP A 33 -6.45 11.96 -1.35
C ASP A 33 -7.48 11.30 -0.43
N GLU A 34 -8.70 11.08 -0.93
CA GLU A 34 -9.77 10.42 -0.18
C GLU A 34 -9.44 8.95 0.14
N ALA A 35 -8.66 8.28 -0.72
CA ALA A 35 -8.12 6.95 -0.43
C ALA A 35 -7.20 6.96 0.80
N VAL A 36 -6.28 7.93 0.83
CA VAL A 36 -5.30 8.09 1.89
C VAL A 36 -5.99 8.49 3.18
N GLU A 37 -6.94 9.43 3.11
CA GLU A 37 -7.78 9.82 4.24
C GLU A 37 -8.58 8.63 4.79
N THR A 38 -9.17 7.80 3.93
CA THR A 38 -9.91 6.60 4.34
C THR A 38 -9.00 5.64 5.12
N VAL A 39 -7.79 5.38 4.64
CA VAL A 39 -6.84 4.50 5.36
C VAL A 39 -6.42 5.12 6.68
N LEU A 40 -6.05 6.40 6.67
CA LEU A 40 -5.59 7.08 7.88
C LEU A 40 -6.70 7.19 8.93
N PHE A 41 -7.95 7.37 8.50
CA PHE A 41 -9.11 7.41 9.38
C PHE A 41 -9.38 6.04 10.01
N ILE A 42 -9.37 4.96 9.23
CA ILE A 42 -9.57 3.60 9.73
C ILE A 42 -8.43 3.22 10.70
N VAL A 43 -7.18 3.36 10.27
CA VAL A 43 -6.01 2.90 11.06
C VAL A 43 -5.73 3.84 12.24
N GLY A 44 -5.84 5.15 12.04
CA GLY A 44 -5.51 6.16 13.06
C GLY A 44 -6.54 6.25 14.18
N HIS A 45 -7.82 5.99 13.89
CA HIS A 45 -8.88 6.03 14.90
C HIS A 45 -9.43 4.65 15.26
N ASN A 46 -8.88 3.57 14.69
CA ASN A 46 -9.47 2.23 14.78
C ASN A 46 -10.98 2.25 14.43
N ALA A 47 -11.34 3.04 13.42
CA ALA A 47 -12.72 3.27 13.05
C ALA A 47 -13.30 2.06 12.29
N ASP A 48 -14.53 1.70 12.60
CA ASP A 48 -15.25 0.66 11.87
C ASP A 48 -15.58 1.10 10.43
N TYR A 49 -15.74 0.13 9.53
CA TYR A 49 -16.12 0.37 8.15
C TYR A 49 -17.47 1.09 8.03
N GLN A 50 -18.41 0.88 8.95
CA GLN A 50 -19.70 1.59 8.99
C GLN A 50 -19.54 3.08 9.29
N LEU A 51 -18.71 3.42 10.29
CA LEU A 51 -18.43 4.82 10.63
C LEU A 51 -17.69 5.52 9.49
N THR A 52 -16.77 4.80 8.85
CA THR A 52 -16.01 5.30 7.70
C THR A 52 -16.90 5.50 6.47
N ALA A 53 -17.79 4.56 6.17
CA ALA A 53 -18.77 4.68 5.09
C ALA A 53 -19.70 5.87 5.29
N ASN A 54 -20.16 6.10 6.52
CA ASN A 54 -20.96 7.27 6.86
C ASN A 54 -20.14 8.58 6.77
N ARG A 55 -18.87 8.58 7.16
CA ARG A 55 -17.98 9.75 7.07
C ARG A 55 -17.78 10.22 5.62
N PHE A 56 -17.46 9.28 4.74
CA PHE A 56 -17.13 9.57 3.34
C PHE A 56 -18.33 9.43 2.39
N GLN A 57 -19.54 9.18 2.93
CA GLN A 57 -20.78 9.05 2.15
C GLN A 57 -20.65 8.04 1.00
N HIS A 58 -20.05 6.90 1.32
CA HIS A 58 -19.76 5.83 0.38
C HIS A 58 -20.32 4.50 0.89
N SER A 59 -20.58 3.57 -0.01
CA SER A 59 -20.97 2.22 0.38
C SER A 59 -19.84 1.52 1.13
N LEU A 60 -20.18 0.55 1.98
CA LEU A 60 -19.20 -0.30 2.66
C LEU A 60 -18.26 -0.98 1.66
N GLU A 61 -18.79 -1.41 0.52
CA GLU A 61 -18.03 -2.05 -0.54
C GLU A 61 -16.96 -1.10 -1.10
N THR A 62 -17.32 0.15 -1.37
CA THR A 62 -16.40 1.19 -1.84
C THR A 62 -15.31 1.47 -0.81
N ILE A 63 -15.65 1.60 0.48
CA ILE A 63 -14.65 1.78 1.55
C ILE A 63 -13.69 0.59 1.60
N GLN A 64 -14.19 -0.64 1.63
CA GLN A 64 -13.35 -1.84 1.69
C GLN A 64 -12.46 -1.99 0.45
N ARG A 65 -12.97 -1.66 -0.73
CA ARG A 65 -12.21 -1.66 -1.98
C ARG A 65 -11.10 -0.62 -1.94
N GLN A 66 -11.42 0.60 -1.48
CA GLN A 66 -10.46 1.69 -1.41
C GLN A 66 -9.37 1.43 -0.38
N PHE A 67 -9.75 0.94 0.80
CA PHE A 67 -8.82 0.53 1.85
C PHE A 67 -7.82 -0.52 1.32
N ARG A 68 -8.31 -1.56 0.62
CA ARG A 68 -7.44 -2.59 0.01
C ARG A 68 -6.52 -2.02 -1.07
N ARG A 69 -7.01 -1.13 -1.93
CA ARG A 69 -6.20 -0.49 -2.98
C ARG A 69 -5.09 0.36 -2.38
N ALA A 70 -5.42 1.17 -1.38
CA ALA A 70 -4.47 2.04 -0.70
C ALA A 70 -3.42 1.23 0.09
N LEU A 71 -3.81 0.16 0.80
CA LEU A 71 -2.84 -0.73 1.45
C LEU A 71 -1.86 -1.37 0.46
N ARG A 72 -2.33 -1.78 -0.74
CA ARG A 72 -1.45 -2.31 -1.78
C ARG A 72 -0.47 -1.25 -2.30
N ALA A 73 -0.92 -0.01 -2.47
CA ALA A 73 -0.06 1.10 -2.88
C ALA A 73 0.99 1.42 -1.80
N ILE A 74 0.58 1.46 -0.52
CA ILE A 74 1.49 1.66 0.62
C ILE A 74 2.50 0.52 0.70
N HIS A 75 2.09 -0.73 0.51
CA HIS A 75 2.99 -1.87 0.48
C HIS A 75 4.02 -1.75 -0.65
N ALA A 76 3.59 -1.44 -1.88
CA ALA A 76 4.48 -1.22 -3.01
C ALA A 76 5.46 -0.06 -2.76
N LEU A 77 4.98 1.03 -2.13
CA LEU A 77 5.80 2.16 -1.75
C LEU A 77 6.81 1.79 -0.64
N GLY A 78 6.39 0.99 0.34
CA GLY A 78 7.26 0.47 1.40
C GLY A 78 8.44 -0.32 0.83
N CYS A 79 8.23 -1.13 -0.20
CA CYS A 79 9.31 -1.84 -0.89
C CYS A 79 10.29 -0.92 -1.62
N LEU A 80 9.89 0.32 -1.94
CA LEU A 80 10.75 1.34 -2.55
C LEU A 80 11.51 2.16 -1.50
N ILE A 81 10.84 2.56 -0.42
CA ILE A 81 11.41 3.44 0.62
C ILE A 81 12.26 2.64 1.61
N ILE A 82 11.79 1.48 2.06
CA ILE A 82 12.46 0.61 3.03
C ILE A 82 13.37 -0.36 2.28
N ARG A 83 14.13 0.14 1.30
CA ARG A 83 15.15 -0.66 0.65
C ARG A 83 16.46 -0.48 1.42
N PRO A 84 17.11 -1.56 1.88
CA PRO A 84 18.47 -1.45 2.40
C PRO A 84 19.36 -0.85 1.30
N ASP A 85 20.35 -0.04 1.71
CA ASP A 85 21.35 0.46 0.78
C ASP A 85 21.95 -0.73 0.00
N ALA A 86 22.19 -0.56 -1.31
CA ALA A 86 22.80 -1.61 -2.11
C ALA A 86 24.19 -1.98 -1.58
N ASP A 87 24.87 -1.02 -0.93
CA ASP A 87 26.16 -1.20 -0.27
C ASP A 87 26.02 -1.59 1.22
N ALA A 88 24.79 -1.66 1.76
CA ALA A 88 24.52 -2.23 3.08
C ALA A 88 24.51 -3.76 2.99
N THR A 89 25.65 -4.33 2.60
CA THR A 89 25.90 -5.78 2.68
C THR A 89 25.93 -6.27 4.12
N GLU A 90 26.09 -5.36 5.09
CA GLU A 90 26.25 -5.70 6.50
C GLU A 90 25.21 -5.03 7.39
N LEU A 91 24.53 -5.86 8.20
CA LEU A 91 23.66 -5.38 9.27
C LEU A 91 24.45 -4.46 10.21
N PRO A 92 23.93 -3.27 10.59
CA PRO A 92 24.61 -2.36 11.51
C PRO A 92 25.10 -3.09 12.77
N HIS A 93 26.33 -2.79 13.20
CA HIS A 93 26.97 -3.42 14.37
C HIS A 93 26.12 -3.36 15.65
N SER A 94 25.25 -2.36 15.78
CA SER A 94 24.30 -2.21 16.89
C SER A 94 23.19 -3.28 16.94
N LEU A 95 22.93 -3.97 15.82
CA LEU A 95 21.96 -5.05 15.71
C LEU A 95 22.61 -6.45 15.76
N ARG A 96 23.90 -6.55 15.41
CA ARG A 96 24.73 -7.77 15.56
C ARG A 96 24.98 -8.03 17.06
N GLY A 97 24.03 -8.68 17.72
CA GLY A 97 24.10 -9.01 19.16
C GLY A 97 22.84 -8.69 19.95
N ASN A 98 21.83 -8.08 19.32
CA ASN A 98 20.55 -7.83 19.98
C ASN A 98 19.60 -9.02 19.76
N GLU A 99 19.56 -9.96 20.72
CA GLU A 99 18.72 -11.16 20.67
C GLU A 99 17.23 -10.88 20.39
N LYS A 100 16.72 -9.69 20.76
CA LYS A 100 15.32 -9.32 20.56
C LYS A 100 14.99 -9.02 19.10
N TYR A 101 15.92 -8.40 18.38
CA TYR A 101 15.69 -7.92 17.01
C TYR A 101 16.36 -8.79 15.96
N TYR A 102 17.47 -9.46 16.30
CA TYR A 102 18.22 -10.33 15.39
C TYR A 102 17.38 -11.39 14.65
N PRO A 103 16.38 -12.06 15.27
CA PRO A 103 15.55 -13.05 14.57
C PRO A 103 14.81 -12.52 13.33
N TRP A 104 14.54 -11.22 13.28
CA TRP A 104 13.82 -10.57 12.18
C TRP A 104 14.72 -10.21 10.99
N PHE A 105 16.05 -10.23 11.18
CA PHE A 105 17.04 -9.85 10.17
C PHE A 105 17.89 -11.03 9.68
N GLU A 106 17.72 -12.22 10.26
CA GLU A 106 18.48 -13.44 9.93
C GLU A 106 18.35 -13.85 8.44
N PHE A 107 17.24 -13.48 7.78
CA PHE A 107 16.99 -13.81 6.38
C PHE A 107 17.77 -12.95 5.38
N LEU A 108 18.13 -11.71 5.77
CA LEU A 108 18.94 -10.83 4.93
C LEU A 108 20.40 -11.29 4.90
N ASP A 109 20.88 -11.85 6.01
CA ASP A 109 22.23 -12.41 6.13
C ASP A 109 22.41 -13.68 5.28
N LYS A 110 21.35 -14.49 5.13
CA LYS A 110 21.37 -15.76 4.36
C LYS A 110 21.23 -15.59 2.84
N LEU A 111 20.78 -14.43 2.35
CA LEU A 111 20.65 -14.12 0.93
C LEU A 111 21.89 -13.43 0.34
N ALA A 112 22.87 -13.07 1.19
CA ALA A 112 24.12 -12.43 0.80
C ALA A 112 25.28 -13.43 0.54
N LEU A 113 24.99 -14.73 0.44
CA LEU A 113 25.94 -15.82 0.14
C LEU A 113 25.73 -16.40 -1.27
#